data_AF-A0A3N5R7A7-F1
#
_entry.id   AF-A0A3N5R7A7-F1
#
_cell.length_a   1.000
_cell.length_b   1.000
_cell.length_c   1.000
_cell.angle_alpha   90.00
_cell.angle_beta   90.00
_cell.angle_gamma   90.00
#
_symmetry.space_group_name_H-M   'P 1'
#
loop_
_entity.id
_entity.type
_entity.pdbx_description
1 polymer ?
#
loop_
_entity_poly.entity_id
_entity_poly.type
_entity_poly.pdbx_seq_one_letter_code
_entity_poly.pdbx_strand_id
1 'polypeptide(L)'
;MSYYKAPRFPTTNKIKIAAAVITAIVIIVVLAESIVIVEAGHRGVVLYLGAVENRVLGEGVHFITPFAEQVVSMEVRTQKFQAE
;
A
#
# COMPACT_ATOMS: atom_id res chain seq x y z
N MET A 1 -6.15 9.66 55.61
CA MET A 1 -5.58 8.38 55.11
C MET A 1 -6.21 8.13 53.75
N SER A 2 -5.46 8.35 52.66
CA SER A 2 -5.99 8.33 51.28
C SER A 2 -5.89 6.92 50.70
N TYR A 3 -7.01 6.33 50.32
CA TYR A 3 -7.07 4.99 49.75
C TYR A 3 -6.61 5.00 48.29
N TYR A 4 -5.46 4.40 48.02
CA TYR A 4 -5.03 4.13 46.65
C TYR A 4 -5.86 2.98 46.08
N LYS A 5 -6.80 3.29 45.18
CA LYS A 5 -7.56 2.30 44.43
C LYS A 5 -6.72 1.84 43.24
N ALA A 6 -6.28 0.59 43.23
CA ALA A 6 -5.50 0.04 42.13
C ALA A 6 -6.28 0.08 40.80
N PRO A 7 -5.61 0.33 39.65
CA PRO A 7 -6.26 0.30 38.35
C PRO A 7 -6.74 -1.12 38.06
N ARG A 8 -8.06 -1.30 37.95
CA ARG A 8 -8.68 -2.57 37.57
C ARG A 8 -8.54 -2.71 36.05
N PHE A 9 -7.61 -3.55 35.60
CA PHE A 9 -7.52 -3.91 34.19
C PHE A 9 -8.84 -4.56 33.76
N PRO A 10 -9.49 -4.07 32.69
CA PRO A 10 -10.72 -4.68 32.20
C PRO A 10 -10.42 -6.12 31.78
N THR A 11 -11.19 -7.08 32.29
CA THR A 11 -11.16 -8.47 31.81
C THR A 11 -11.70 -8.49 30.39
N THR A 12 -10.80 -8.37 29.42
CA THR A 12 -11.14 -8.30 27.99
C THR A 12 -11.56 -9.68 27.48
N ASN A 13 -12.73 -9.75 26.85
CA ASN A 13 -13.18 -10.95 26.15
C ASN A 13 -12.15 -11.37 25.10
N LYS A 14 -11.75 -12.66 25.11
CA LYS A 14 -10.81 -13.24 24.13
C LYS A 14 -11.22 -12.94 22.68
N ILE A 15 -12.52 -12.88 22.41
CA ILE A 15 -13.10 -12.52 21.10
C ILE A 15 -12.76 -11.08 20.69
N LYS A 16 -12.78 -10.11 21.62
CA LYS A 16 -12.44 -8.71 21.33
C LYS A 16 -10.95 -8.56 21.01
N ILE A 17 -10.09 -9.29 21.72
CA ILE A 17 -8.66 -9.32 21.44
C ILE A 17 -8.41 -9.94 20.05
N ALA A 18 -9.05 -11.09 19.76
CA ALA A 18 -8.91 -11.73 18.45
C ALA A 18 -9.38 -10.82 17.30
N ALA A 19 -10.53 -10.15 17.45
CA ALA A 19 -11.01 -9.19 16.46
C ALA A 19 -10.03 -8.03 16.25
N ALA A 20 -9.49 -7.45 17.34
CA ALA A 20 -8.53 -6.34 17.24
C ALA A 20 -7.24 -6.76 16.51
N VAL A 21 -6.74 -7.97 16.77
CA VAL A 21 -5.55 -8.51 16.10
C VAL A 21 -5.82 -8.71 14.60
N ILE A 22 -6.97 -9.29 14.23
CA ILE A 22 -7.33 -9.48 12.82
C ILE A 22 -7.44 -8.13 12.10
N THR A 23 -8.10 -7.15 12.70
CA THR A 23 -8.21 -5.81 12.12
C THR A 23 -6.85 -5.16 11.93
N ALA A 24 -5.95 -5.26 12.90
CA ALA A 24 -4.60 -4.72 12.79
C ALA A 24 -3.81 -5.36 11.62
N ILE A 25 -3.92 -6.68 11.45
CA ILE A 25 -3.25 -7.39 10.34
C ILE A 25 -3.78 -6.91 8.99
N VAL A 26 -5.10 -6.80 8.84
CA VAL A 26 -5.71 -6.31 7.59
C VAL A 26 -5.22 -4.91 7.24
N ILE A 27 -5.14 -4.01 8.21
CA ILE A 27 -4.64 -2.65 7.99
C ILE A 27 -3.18 -2.68 7.52
N ILE A 28 -2.33 -3.50 8.14
CA ILE A 28 -0.91 -3.62 7.76
C ILE A 28 -0.76 -4.11 6.33
N VAL A 29 -1.54 -5.13 5.93
CA VAL A 29 -1.52 -5.67 4.56
C VAL A 29 -1.93 -4.61 3.54
N VAL A 30 -3.02 -3.87 3.82
CA VAL A 30 -3.49 -2.81 2.92
C VAL A 30 -2.45 -1.70 2.77
N LEU A 31 -1.78 -1.30 3.85
CA LEU A 31 -0.72 -0.29 3.80
C LEU A 31 0.50 -0.77 3.01
N ALA A 32 0.90 -2.03 3.18
CA ALA A 32 2.02 -2.61 2.44
C ALA A 32 1.76 -2.66 0.93
N GLU A 33 0.56 -3.07 0.51
CA GLU A 33 0.16 -3.15 -0.90
C GLU A 33 -0.07 -1.77 -1.54
N SER A 34 -0.30 -0.72 -0.74
CA SER A 34 -0.53 0.65 -1.23
C SER A 34 0.73 1.36 -1.74
N ILE A 35 1.92 0.79 -1.49
CA ILE A 35 3.20 1.40 -1.84
C ILE A 35 3.75 0.76 -3.11
N VAL A 36 3.97 1.58 -4.14
CA VAL A 36 4.61 1.17 -5.39
C VAL A 36 5.88 1.98 -5.61
N ILE A 37 6.92 1.32 -6.09
CA ILE A 37 8.22 1.93 -6.38
C ILE A 37 8.48 1.81 -7.87
N VAL A 38 8.66 2.95 -8.54
CA VAL A 38 9.00 3.02 -9.97
C VAL A 38 10.50 3.22 -10.12
N GLU A 39 11.15 2.33 -10.86
CA GLU A 39 12.59 2.39 -11.10
C GLU A 39 12.99 3.54 -12.02
N ALA A 40 14.23 4.01 -11.86
CA ALA A 40 14.79 5.08 -12.69
C ALA A 40 14.89 4.68 -14.17
N GLY A 41 14.42 5.54 -15.06
CA GLY A 41 14.36 5.30 -16.51
C GLY A 41 13.10 4.56 -16.98
N HIS A 42 12.15 4.33 -16.07
CA HIS A 42 10.79 3.91 -16.38
C HIS A 42 9.78 4.96 -15.92
N ARG A 43 8.59 4.92 -16.52
CA ARG A 43 7.41 5.62 -16.02
C ARG A 43 6.29 4.63 -15.77
N GLY A 44 5.64 4.74 -14.61
CA GLY A 44 4.50 3.92 -14.26
C GLY A 44 3.22 4.47 -14.88
N VAL A 45 2.60 3.73 -15.79
CA VAL A 45 1.26 4.03 -16.29
C VAL A 45 0.24 3.40 -15.34
N VAL A 46 -0.71 4.20 -14.85
CA VAL A 46 -1.72 3.72 -13.91
C VAL A 46 -2.93 3.17 -14.65
N LEU A 47 -3.34 1.96 -14.28
CA LEU A 47 -4.56 1.29 -14.70
C LEU A 47 -5.54 1.30 -13.52
N TYR A 48 -6.73 1.85 -13.70
CA TYR A 48 -7.82 1.75 -12.74
C TYR A 48 -8.81 0.69 -13.22
N LEU A 49 -8.91 -0.44 -12.51
CA LEU A 49 -9.78 -1.57 -12.87
C LEU A 49 -9.61 -2.03 -14.33
N GLY A 50 -8.37 -1.97 -14.85
CA GLY A 50 -8.03 -2.35 -16.22
C GLY A 50 -8.20 -1.23 -17.27
N ALA A 51 -8.74 -0.07 -16.91
CA ALA A 51 -8.78 1.10 -17.77
C ALA A 51 -7.53 1.98 -17.59
N VAL A 52 -6.96 2.46 -18.69
CA VAL A 52 -5.81 3.39 -18.65
C VAL A 52 -6.26 4.75 -18.11
N GLU A 53 -5.63 5.20 -17.04
CA GLU A 53 -5.81 6.53 -16.49
C GLU A 53 -4.82 7.51 -17.14
N ASN A 54 -5.19 8.79 -17.28
CA ASN A 54 -4.27 9.86 -17.72
C ASN A 54 -3.28 10.28 -16.62
N ARG A 55 -2.93 9.34 -15.74
CA ARG A 55 -2.03 9.53 -14.61
C ARG A 55 -0.77 8.70 -14.87
N VAL A 56 0.37 9.39 -14.90
CA VAL A 56 1.68 8.77 -15.10
C VAL A 56 2.54 9.06 -13.88
N LEU A 57 3.03 8.00 -13.25
CA LEU A 57 3.94 8.05 -12.12
C LEU A 57 5.38 8.13 -12.63
N GLY A 58 6.11 9.15 -12.22
CA GLY A 58 7.56 9.23 -12.45
C GLY A 58 8.33 8.24 -11.58
N GLU A 59 9.65 8.20 -11.73
CA GLU A 59 10.52 7.42 -10.84
C GLU A 59 10.33 7.80 -9.35
N GLY A 60 10.51 6.83 -8.47
CA GLY A 60 10.40 7.02 -7.02
C GLY A 60 9.23 6.27 -6.38
N VAL A 61 8.93 6.64 -5.13
CA VAL A 61 7.91 5.99 -4.30
C VAL A 61 6.57 6.71 -4.47
N HIS A 62 5.53 5.96 -4.81
CA HIS A 62 4.18 6.47 -4.98
C HIS A 62 3.19 5.65 -4.16
N PHE A 63 2.17 6.33 -3.65
CA PHE A 63 1.03 5.69 -3.01
C PHE A 63 -0.10 5.51 -4.01
N ILE A 64 -0.61 4.30 -4.09
CA ILE A 64 -1.74 3.94 -4.94
C ILE A 64 -2.84 3.28 -4.12
N THR A 65 -4.04 3.23 -4.68
CA THR A 65 -5.11 2.46 -4.06
C THR A 65 -4.90 0.98 -4.39
N PRO A 66 -4.55 0.13 -3.40
CA PRO A 66 -4.31 -1.29 -3.67
C PRO A 66 -5.59 -1.94 -4.21
N PHE A 67 -5.44 -2.99 -5.02
CA PHE A 67 -6.51 -3.74 -5.70
C PHE A 67 -7.26 -3.00 -6.82
N ALA A 68 -7.47 -1.70 -6.71
CA ALA A 68 -8.16 -0.91 -7.73
C ALA A 68 -7.20 -0.35 -8.79
N GLU A 69 -6.03 0.08 -8.36
CA GLU A 69 -4.99 0.65 -9.22
C GLU A 69 -3.85 -0.35 -9.43
N GLN A 70 -3.41 -0.47 -10.69
CA GLN A 70 -2.24 -1.25 -11.07
C GLN A 70 -1.28 -0.35 -11.83
N VAL A 71 0.02 -0.45 -11.54
CA VAL A 71 1.06 0.37 -12.19
C VAL A 71 1.84 -0.51 -13.16
N VAL A 72 1.92 -0.11 -14.43
CA VAL A 72 2.72 -0.77 -15.46
C VAL A 72 3.91 0.11 -15.81
N SER A 73 5.12 -0.37 -15.53
CA SER A 73 6.35 0.36 -15.84
C SER A 73 6.66 0.30 -17.34
N MET A 74 6.69 1.46 -17.99
CA MET A 74 7.16 1.63 -19.38
C MET A 74 8.54 2.27 -19.42
N GLU A 75 9.44 1.71 -20.23
CA GLU A 75 10.77 2.28 -20.43
C GLU A 75 10.70 3.60 -21.21
N VAL A 76 11.41 4.61 -20.74
CA VAL A 76 11.51 5.93 -21.41
C VAL A 76 12.91 6.23 -21.94
N ARG A 77 13.79 5.23 -21.95
CA ARG A 77 15.15 5.33 -22.49
C ARG A 77 15.11 5.21 -24.01
N THR A 78 16.03 5.91 -24.68
CA THR A 78 16.19 5.80 -26.14
C THR A 78 16.68 4.41 -26.50
N GLN A 79 15.79 3.57 -27.00
CA GLN A 79 16.15 2.25 -27.51
C GLN A 79 16.84 2.41 -28.88
N LYS A 80 18.01 1.79 -29.04
CA LYS A 80 18.67 1.72 -30.35
C LYS A 80 17.95 0.66 -31.18
N PHE A 81 17.17 1.10 -32.16
CA PHE A 81 16.56 0.20 -33.13
C PHE A 81 17.62 -0.23 -34.14
N GLN A 82 17.95 -1.52 -34.17
CA GLN A 82 18.84 -2.09 -35.18
C GLN A 82 17.94 -2.81 -36.18
N ALA A 83 17.71 -2.17 -37.32
CA ALA A 83 17.07 -2.81 -38.47
C ALA A 83 18.13 -3.65 -39.18
N GLU A 84 17.89 -4.95 -39.29
CA GLU A 84 18.66 -5.86 -40.15
C GLU A 84 18.21 -5.72 -41.61
#